data_AF-A0A834AZQ2-F1
#
_entry.id   AF-A0A834AZQ2-F1
#
_cell.length_a   1.000
_cell.length_b   1.000
_cell.length_c   1.000
_cell.angle_alpha   90.00
_cell.angle_beta   90.00
_cell.angle_gamma   90.00
#
_symmetry.space_group_name_H-M   'P 1'
#
loop_
_entity.id
_entity.type
_entity.pdbx_description
1 polymer ?
#
loop_
_entity_poly.entity_id
_entity_poly.type
_entity_poly.pdbx_seq_one_letter_code
_entity_poly.pdbx_strand_id
1 'polypeptide(L)'
;MKEDFPSLGKEIDFQEVKEAQRVPKKLDPKRNTPRHIIITFPKIKDKEKILKEARGKERVTYKGVPVRLSADFSKETLQTRRGWKEVFEVMKGKDLHPRLLYPAKLSFRMEGQIKCFPDKIKLKEFIMRLI
;
A
#
# COMPACT_ATOMS: atom_id res chain seq x y z
N MET A 1 -7.11 -16.51 4.73
CA MET A 1 -6.70 -16.05 3.38
C MET A 1 -7.41 -16.81 2.28
N LYS A 2 -7.53 -18.15 2.32
CA LYS A 2 -8.35 -18.89 1.34
C LYS A 2 -9.83 -18.49 1.30
N GLU A 3 -10.42 -18.15 2.46
CA GLU A 3 -11.82 -17.69 2.57
C GLU A 3 -12.09 -16.44 1.72
N ASP A 4 -11.25 -15.40 1.85
CA ASP A 4 -11.42 -14.18 1.07
C ASP A 4 -10.76 -14.24 -0.31
N PHE A 5 -9.71 -15.03 -0.52
CA PHE A 5 -8.95 -15.01 -1.76
C PHE A 5 -8.85 -16.41 -2.39
N PRO A 6 -9.95 -16.96 -2.91
CA PRO A 6 -9.96 -18.30 -3.50
C PRO A 6 -9.08 -18.42 -4.75
N SER A 7 -8.88 -17.32 -5.50
CA SER A 7 -7.95 -17.25 -6.65
C SER A 7 -6.49 -17.33 -6.21
N LEU A 8 -6.10 -16.59 -5.18
CA LEU A 8 -4.73 -16.58 -4.65
C LEU A 8 -4.32 -17.94 -4.09
N GLY A 9 -5.26 -18.69 -3.48
CA GLY A 9 -5.00 -20.01 -2.91
C GLY A 9 -4.64 -21.11 -3.92
N LYS A 10 -4.83 -20.86 -5.24
CA LYS A 10 -4.43 -21.78 -6.31
C LYS A 10 -3.08 -21.40 -6.94
N GLU A 11 -2.70 -20.13 -6.88
CA GLU A 11 -1.52 -19.59 -7.59
C GLU A 11 -0.34 -19.28 -6.66
N ILE A 12 -0.61 -18.96 -5.40
CA ILE A 12 0.42 -18.67 -4.40
C ILE A 12 0.49 -19.84 -3.45
N ASP A 13 1.65 -20.49 -3.41
CA ASP A 13 1.95 -21.43 -2.34
C ASP A 13 2.33 -20.67 -1.07
N PHE A 14 1.33 -20.48 -0.20
CA PHE A 14 1.53 -19.83 1.09
C PHE A 14 2.44 -20.63 2.04
N GLN A 15 2.83 -21.87 1.71
CA GLN A 15 3.82 -22.64 2.47
C GLN A 15 5.25 -22.06 2.36
N GLU A 16 5.54 -21.25 1.33
CA GLU A 16 6.86 -20.65 1.11
C GLU A 16 7.09 -19.33 1.88
N VAL A 17 6.24 -18.95 2.85
CA VAL A 17 6.48 -17.73 3.64
C VAL A 17 7.80 -17.86 4.42
N LYS A 18 8.74 -16.95 4.18
CA LYS A 18 10.07 -16.99 4.80
C LYS A 18 10.01 -16.78 6.31
N GLU A 19 9.22 -15.78 6.75
CA GLU A 19 9.08 -15.47 8.17
C GLU A 19 7.74 -14.76 8.42
N ALA A 20 7.15 -15.00 9.59
CA ALA A 20 6.04 -14.21 10.10
C ALA A 20 6.27 -13.92 11.59
N GLN A 21 6.28 -12.64 11.96
CA GLN A 21 6.55 -12.24 13.35
C GLN A 21 5.63 -11.11 13.81
N ARG A 22 5.34 -11.08 15.12
CA ARG A 22 4.62 -9.97 15.75
C ARG A 22 5.60 -8.86 16.14
N VAL A 23 5.26 -7.62 15.78
CA VAL A 23 6.05 -6.43 16.08
C VAL A 23 5.25 -5.38 16.85
N PRO A 24 5.87 -4.72 17.86
CA PRO A 24 7.20 -5.00 18.42
C PRO A 24 7.27 -6.36 19.15
N LYS A 25 8.47 -6.94 19.30
CA LYS A 25 8.64 -8.23 20.01
C LYS A 25 8.18 -8.16 21.47
N LYS A 26 8.46 -7.03 22.14
CA LYS A 26 7.98 -6.73 23.50
C LYS A 26 6.53 -6.27 23.47
N LEU A 27 5.74 -6.75 24.43
CA LEU A 27 4.36 -6.31 24.64
C LEU A 27 4.39 -5.02 25.47
N ASP A 28 3.65 -4.00 25.02
CA ASP A 28 3.38 -2.80 25.81
C ASP A 28 2.10 -3.04 26.62
N PRO A 29 2.14 -3.09 27.96
CA PRO A 29 0.97 -3.30 28.79
C PRO A 29 -0.12 -2.24 28.63
N LYS A 30 0.24 -1.02 28.18
CA LYS A 30 -0.71 0.09 28.00
C LYS A 30 -1.47 0.01 26.67
N ARG A 31 -1.06 -0.88 25.76
CA ARG A 31 -1.60 -0.97 24.40
C ARG A 31 -2.74 -1.99 24.35
N ASN A 32 -3.98 -1.49 24.25
CA ASN A 32 -5.17 -2.33 24.13
C ASN A 32 -5.39 -2.93 22.72
N THR A 33 -4.71 -2.38 21.70
CA THR A 33 -4.80 -2.90 20.32
C THR A 33 -3.86 -4.09 20.09
N PRO A 34 -4.24 -5.10 19.29
CA PRO A 34 -3.34 -6.16 18.88
C PRO A 34 -2.04 -5.64 18.23
N ARG A 35 -0.95 -6.39 18.39
CA ARG A 35 0.33 -6.11 17.71
C ARG A 35 0.21 -6.39 16.20
N HIS A 36 0.96 -5.63 15.41
CA HIS A 36 1.05 -5.87 13.98
C HIS A 36 1.82 -7.17 13.70
N ILE A 37 1.46 -7.84 12.61
CA ILE A 37 2.18 -9.02 12.10
C ILE A 37 2.92 -8.57 10.84
N ILE A 38 4.25 -8.73 10.82
CA ILE A 38 5.04 -8.58 9.61
C ILE A 38 5.25 -9.96 9.02
N ILE A 39 4.96 -10.08 7.73
CA ILE A 39 5.15 -11.30 6.95
C ILE A 39 6.18 -11.00 5.87
N THR A 40 7.27 -11.76 5.89
CA THR A 40 8.35 -11.70 4.91
C THR A 40 8.12 -12.78 3.87
N PHE A 41 7.85 -12.36 2.63
CA PHE A 41 7.71 -13.26 1.50
C PHE A 41 9.06 -13.41 0.78
N PRO A 42 9.41 -14.61 0.26
CA PRO A 42 10.62 -14.80 -0.53
C PRO A 42 10.51 -14.12 -1.90
N LYS A 43 9.30 -14.10 -2.48
CA LYS A 43 9.01 -13.53 -3.80
C LYS A 43 8.24 -12.22 -3.65
N ILE A 44 8.79 -11.14 -4.21
CA ILE A 44 8.12 -9.81 -4.19
C ILE A 44 6.80 -9.85 -4.97
N LYS A 45 6.72 -10.63 -6.05
CA LYS A 45 5.51 -10.77 -6.89
C LYS A 45 4.31 -11.23 -6.07
N ASP A 46 4.50 -12.16 -5.15
CA ASP A 46 3.43 -12.70 -4.31
C ASP A 46 2.90 -11.65 -3.33
N LYS A 47 3.82 -10.91 -2.69
CA LYS A 47 3.48 -9.76 -1.84
C LYS A 47 2.66 -8.72 -2.61
N GLU A 48 3.08 -8.36 -3.82
CA GLU A 48 2.37 -7.37 -4.64
C GLU A 48 0.99 -7.84 -5.08
N LYS A 49 0.86 -9.12 -5.45
CA LYS A 49 -0.41 -9.72 -5.84
C LYS A 49 -1.41 -9.75 -4.69
N ILE A 50 -0.99 -10.17 -3.50
CA ILE A 50 -1.83 -10.15 -2.29
C ILE A 50 -2.30 -8.74 -1.97
N LEU A 51 -1.39 -7.75 -2.03
CA LEU A 51 -1.76 -6.35 -1.77
C LEU A 51 -2.68 -5.77 -2.84
N LYS A 52 -2.56 -6.20 -4.09
CA LYS A 52 -3.44 -5.78 -5.19
C LYS A 52 -4.87 -6.31 -4.97
N GLU A 53 -5.01 -7.61 -4.70
CA GLU A 53 -6.29 -8.24 -4.40
C GLU A 53 -6.94 -7.63 -3.14
N ALA A 54 -6.15 -7.41 -2.09
CA ALA A 54 -6.62 -6.80 -0.86
C ALA A 54 -7.12 -5.36 -1.03
N ARG A 55 -6.59 -4.60 -2.00
CA ARG A 55 -7.07 -3.25 -2.35
C ARG A 55 -8.30 -3.28 -3.25
N GLY A 56 -8.44 -4.31 -4.08
CA GLY A 56 -9.63 -4.50 -4.92
C GLY A 56 -10.86 -4.86 -4.10
N LYS A 57 -10.66 -5.50 -2.93
CA LYS A 57 -11.73 -5.74 -1.97
C LYS A 57 -11.94 -4.55 -1.04
N GLU A 58 -13.21 -4.23 -0.78
CA GLU A 58 -13.57 -3.21 0.21
C GLU A 58 -13.19 -3.64 1.64
N ARG A 59 -13.36 -4.93 1.95
CA ARG A 59 -13.08 -5.50 3.28
C ARG A 59 -12.39 -6.85 3.14
N VAL A 60 -11.30 -7.01 3.90
CA VAL A 60 -10.65 -8.30 4.12
C VAL A 60 -11.00 -8.73 5.54
N THR A 61 -11.35 -10.00 5.72
CA THR A 61 -11.76 -10.57 7.00
C THR A 61 -10.91 -11.79 7.36
N TYR A 62 -10.84 -12.08 8.64
CA TYR A 62 -10.27 -13.31 9.16
C TYR A 62 -11.16 -13.80 10.28
N LYS A 63 -11.77 -14.97 10.10
CA LYS A 63 -12.75 -15.52 11.06
C LYS A 63 -13.85 -14.49 11.41
N GLY A 64 -14.38 -13.80 10.40
CA GLY A 64 -15.41 -12.77 10.56
C GLY A 64 -14.91 -11.40 11.05
N VAL A 65 -13.66 -11.27 11.49
CA VAL A 65 -13.10 -9.99 11.98
C VAL A 65 -12.43 -9.23 10.83
N PRO A 66 -12.71 -7.93 10.62
CA PRO A 66 -12.03 -7.14 9.60
C PRO A 66 -10.53 -7.02 9.89
N VAL A 67 -9.71 -7.23 8.88
CA VAL A 67 -8.25 -7.07 8.94
C VAL A 67 -7.77 -6.13 7.84
N ARG A 68 -6.75 -5.32 8.13
CA ARG A 68 -6.14 -4.42 7.16
C ARG A 68 -4.78 -4.98 6.74
N LEU A 69 -4.59 -5.14 5.43
CA LEU A 69 -3.32 -5.52 4.83
C LEU A 69 -2.69 -4.27 4.20
N SER A 70 -1.43 -4.00 4.54
CA SER A 70 -0.66 -2.89 3.99
C SER A 70 0.79 -3.29 3.78
N ALA A 71 1.47 -2.64 2.84
CA ALA A 71 2.91 -2.80 2.69
C ALA A 71 3.64 -2.17 3.88
N ASP A 72 4.68 -2.85 4.35
CA ASP A 72 5.65 -2.27 5.27
C ASP A 72 6.64 -1.36 4.53
N PHE A 73 6.95 -0.21 5.13
CA PHE A 73 7.76 0.85 4.55
C PHE A 73 8.65 1.46 5.63
N SER A 74 9.83 1.97 5.23
CA SER A 74 10.68 2.75 6.13
C SER A 74 9.98 4.01 6.63
N LYS A 75 10.41 4.53 7.78
CA LYS A 75 9.88 5.76 8.37
C LYS A 75 9.92 6.94 7.38
N GLU A 76 11.03 7.09 6.66
CA GLU A 76 11.21 8.12 5.65
C GLU A 76 10.21 7.96 4.49
N THR A 77 10.08 6.75 3.95
CA THR A 77 9.12 6.46 2.87
C THR A 77 7.68 6.75 3.32
N LEU A 78 7.34 6.38 4.56
CA LEU A 78 6.02 6.67 5.13
C LEU A 78 5.76 8.16 5.27
N GLN A 79 6.77 8.96 5.66
CA GLN A 79 6.64 10.41 5.74
C GLN A 79 6.41 11.03 4.35
N THR A 80 7.19 10.64 3.35
CA THR A 80 6.99 11.11 1.96
C THR A 80 5.60 10.73 1.43
N ARG A 81 5.14 9.50 1.69
CA ARG A 81 3.78 9.05 1.35
C ARG A 81 2.69 9.87 2.04
N ARG A 82 2.87 10.21 3.32
CA ARG A 82 1.94 11.09 4.05
C ARG A 82 1.94 12.49 3.45
N GLY A 83 3.09 13.00 3.02
CA GLY A 83 3.21 14.27 2.32
C GLY A 83 2.31 14.34 1.08
N TRP A 84 2.14 13.24 0.35
CA TRP A 84 1.26 13.17 -0.81
C TRP A 84 -0.24 13.20 -0.49
N LYS A 85 -0.66 12.99 0.78
CA LYS A 85 -2.07 12.81 1.15
C LYS A 85 -2.96 13.95 0.68
N GLU A 86 -2.59 15.19 0.95
CA GLU A 86 -3.38 16.37 0.56
C GLU A 86 -3.51 16.48 -0.97
N VAL A 87 -2.39 16.32 -1.69
CA VAL A 87 -2.36 16.35 -3.16
C VAL A 87 -3.22 15.23 -3.74
N PHE A 88 -3.19 14.06 -3.12
CA PHE A 88 -3.94 12.89 -3.56
C PHE A 88 -5.46 13.11 -3.45
N GLU A 89 -5.92 13.72 -2.36
CA GLU A 89 -7.35 14.04 -2.17
C GLU A 89 -7.82 15.14 -3.14
N VAL A 90 -7.00 16.17 -3.39
CA VAL A 90 -7.30 17.19 -4.40
C VAL A 90 -7.39 16.60 -5.80
N MET A 91 -6.45 15.72 -6.17
CA MET A 91 -6.45 15.07 -7.49
C MET A 91 -7.61 14.09 -7.68
N LYS A 92 -8.04 13.41 -6.61
CA LYS A 92 -9.26 12.59 -6.62
C LYS A 92 -10.50 13.43 -6.91
N GLY A 93 -10.63 14.59 -6.27
CA GLY A 93 -11.75 15.51 -6.51
C GLY A 93 -11.80 16.11 -7.91
N LYS A 94 -10.72 15.98 -8.69
CA LYS A 94 -10.61 16.43 -10.10
C LYS A 94 -10.62 15.26 -11.10
N ASP A 95 -11.00 14.05 -10.68
CA ASP A 95 -11.05 12.86 -11.53
C ASP A 95 -9.73 12.52 -12.27
N LEU A 96 -8.59 12.90 -11.70
CA LEU A 96 -7.26 12.60 -12.28
C LEU A 96 -6.77 11.16 -12.00
N HIS A 97 -7.57 10.38 -11.27
CA HIS A 97 -7.30 8.98 -10.92
C HIS A 97 -5.87 8.75 -10.39
N PRO A 98 -5.45 9.47 -9.32
CA PRO A 98 -4.08 9.40 -8.83
C PRO A 98 -3.75 8.01 -8.28
N ARG A 99 -2.49 7.61 -8.41
CA ARG A 99 -1.92 6.36 -7.91
C ARG A 99 -0.60 6.64 -7.19
N LEU A 100 -0.37 5.92 -6.09
CA LEU A 100 0.86 6.05 -5.29
C LEU A 100 1.74 4.81 -5.50
N LEU A 101 2.75 4.96 -6.35
CA LEU A 101 3.68 3.91 -6.74
C LEU A 101 4.79 3.71 -5.70
N TYR A 102 5.42 2.55 -5.73
CA TYR A 102 6.58 2.25 -4.91
C TYR A 102 7.80 3.10 -5.35
N PRO A 103 8.64 3.59 -4.42
CA PRO A 103 8.43 3.59 -2.96
C PRO A 103 7.45 4.68 -2.50
N ALA A 104 7.51 5.90 -3.07
CA ALA A 104 6.61 7.01 -2.74
C ALA A 104 6.41 7.98 -3.94
N LYS A 105 6.21 7.44 -5.14
CA LYS A 105 6.04 8.25 -6.36
C LYS A 105 4.56 8.48 -6.65
N LEU A 106 4.16 9.72 -6.92
CA LEU A 106 2.81 10.04 -7.34
C LEU A 106 2.68 9.87 -8.85
N SER A 107 1.65 9.17 -9.32
CA SER A 107 1.30 9.15 -10.73
C SER A 107 -0.17 9.49 -10.95
N PHE A 108 -0.47 10.11 -12.07
CA PHE A 108 -1.84 10.40 -12.49
C PHE A 108 -1.92 10.48 -14.01
N ARG A 109 -3.14 10.35 -14.55
CA ARG A 109 -3.37 10.47 -15.99
C ARG A 109 -3.72 11.92 -16.32
N MET A 110 -3.06 12.48 -17.33
CA MET A 110 -3.33 13.81 -17.87
C MET A 110 -3.19 13.74 -19.39
N GLU A 111 -4.21 14.20 -20.13
CA GLU A 111 -4.19 14.24 -21.60
C GLU A 111 -3.83 12.89 -22.25
N GLY A 112 -4.38 11.79 -21.71
CA GLY A 112 -4.09 10.44 -22.20
C GLY A 112 -2.72 9.86 -21.79
N GLN A 113 -1.82 10.66 -21.23
CA GLN A 113 -0.50 10.22 -20.77
C GLN A 113 -0.47 10.01 -19.25
N ILE A 114 0.28 9.00 -18.80
CA ILE A 114 0.56 8.79 -17.38
C ILE A 114 1.80 9.61 -17.03
N LYS A 115 1.67 10.58 -16.12
CA LYS A 115 2.79 11.35 -15.57
C LYS A 115 3.17 10.79 -14.20
N CYS A 116 4.46 10.74 -13.90
CA CYS A 116 5.01 10.18 -12.66
C CYS A 116 5.98 11.16 -12.02
N PHE A 117 5.80 11.43 -10.73
CA PHE A 117 6.57 12.42 -9.97
C PHE A 117 7.19 11.76 -8.73
N PRO A 118 8.53 11.85 -8.55
CA PRO A 118 9.19 11.27 -7.39
C PRO A 118 8.98 12.07 -6.10
N ASP A 119 8.85 13.39 -6.22
CA ASP A 119 8.72 14.32 -5.10
C ASP A 119 7.80 15.51 -5.47
N LYS A 120 7.47 16.31 -4.46
CA LYS A 120 6.60 17.48 -4.62
C LYS A 120 7.26 18.60 -5.41
N ILE A 121 8.60 18.68 -5.45
CA ILE A 121 9.33 19.75 -6.14
C ILE A 121 9.16 19.56 -7.65
N LYS A 122 9.36 18.34 -8.15
CA LYS A 122 9.13 17.97 -9.54
C LYS A 122 7.69 18.19 -9.97
N LEU A 123 6.72 17.92 -9.08
CA LEU A 123 5.33 18.24 -9.35
C LEU A 123 5.10 19.75 -9.46
N LYS A 124 5.68 20.55 -8.56
CA LYS A 124 5.59 22.02 -8.62
C LYS A 124 6.22 22.57 -9.90
N GLU A 125 7.43 22.12 -10.25
CA GLU A 125 8.09 22.49 -11.51
C GLU A 125 7.22 22.20 -12.73
N PHE A 126 6.52 21.06 -12.72
CA PHE A 126 5.59 20.69 -13.79
C PHE A 126 4.36 21.61 -13.84
N ILE A 127 3.74 21.90 -12.69
CA ILE A 127 2.60 22.82 -12.62
C ILE A 127 3.00 24.23 -13.08
N MET A 128 4.19 24.70 -12.69
CA MET A 128 4.71 26.01 -13.09
C MET A 128 5.02 26.13 -14.60
N ARG A 129 5.22 25.00 -15.30
CA ARG A 129 5.43 25.00 -16.76
C ARG A 129 4.12 24.94 -17.56
N LEU A 130 3.00 24.63 -16.90
CA LEU A 130 1.68 24.58 -17.50
C LEU A 130 0.93 25.92 -17.42
N ILE A 131 1.42 26.84 -16.58
CA ILE A 131 0.95 28.23 -16.44
C ILE A 131 1.86 29.10 -17.30
#